data_AF-N1USJ6-F1
#
_entry.id   AF-N1USJ6-F1
#
_cell.length_a   1.000
_cell.length_b   1.000
_cell.length_c   1.000
_cell.angle_alpha   90.00
_cell.angle_beta   90.00
_cell.angle_gamma   90.00
#
_symmetry.space_group_name_H-M   'P 1'
#
loop_
_entity.id
_entity.type
_entity.pdbx_description
1 polymer ?
#
loop_
_entity_poly.entity_id
_entity_poly.type
_entity_poly.pdbx_seq_one_letter_code
_entity_poly.pdbx_strand_id
1 'polypeptide(L)'
;MLIGRFRPGFFLVEVQVPLAKRLKRLLTGAAAEKVAALRKQTALLERQNELLAEQNRILRDAVDGPMAKTFLETKRMRDAVENIRHVSMAPLRREIADVLQARQLGFMATIDALRDERKSLARFGDGEFRLMYRLEHKLKFQRNSPELMLALQRVLTMPSAHTLVGMPQVFVGAHWSIVFAETWHFVGPMVATQERFGNSHVTRPMFFHQHGQQAVEAWRSVWEGRDAVVVSGQGSRFDLVPALFDNLGSVREVFSTPTDAFFDLDRLVGEVEDTGRDLVLLSLGPAATVAADMLAAKGIQALDIGHLSSSYENVLLGADLPEHVPPVRVP
;
A
#
# COMPACT_ATOMS: atom_id res chain seq x y z
N MET A 1 10.43 -2.02 -115.20
CA MET A 1 10.64 -3.13 -114.24
C MET A 1 11.04 -2.48 -112.92
N LEU A 2 10.08 -2.33 -111.99
CA LEU A 2 9.97 -3.13 -110.75
C LEU A 2 11.14 -2.76 -109.78
N ILE A 3 11.00 -2.29 -108.53
CA ILE A 3 10.09 -2.53 -107.39
C ILE A 3 10.46 -1.43 -106.37
N GLY A 4 9.55 -0.64 -105.80
CA GLY A 4 8.75 -1.02 -104.63
C GLY A 4 9.56 -1.02 -103.32
N ARG A 5 9.36 -0.03 -102.45
CA ARG A 5 9.43 -0.19 -100.98
C ARG A 5 8.79 1.02 -100.30
N PHE A 6 7.58 0.79 -99.79
CA PHE A 6 6.96 1.60 -98.76
C PHE A 6 7.95 1.83 -97.61
N ARG A 7 8.19 3.09 -97.22
CA ARG A 7 8.67 3.42 -95.88
C ARG A 7 7.81 4.53 -95.26
N PRO A 8 7.28 4.29 -94.05
CA PRO A 8 6.33 5.16 -93.37
C PRO A 8 7.09 6.32 -92.70
N GLY A 9 6.43 7.46 -92.49
CA GLY A 9 6.85 8.38 -91.43
C GLY A 9 7.13 9.83 -91.82
N PHE A 10 6.40 10.41 -92.78
CA PHE A 10 6.56 11.83 -93.11
C PHE A 10 5.37 12.74 -92.74
N PHE A 11 4.35 12.25 -92.03
CA PHE A 11 3.21 13.08 -91.61
C PHE A 11 3.03 13.26 -90.10
N LEU A 12 3.92 12.71 -89.28
CA LEU A 12 3.82 12.81 -87.80
C LEU A 12 4.87 13.72 -87.15
N VAL A 13 5.95 14.10 -87.84
CA VAL A 13 7.09 14.77 -87.19
C VAL A 13 6.97 16.30 -87.18
N GLU A 14 6.37 16.95 -88.19
CA GLU A 14 6.34 18.43 -88.28
C GLU A 14 5.26 19.11 -87.42
N VAL A 15 4.18 18.41 -87.04
CA VAL A 15 3.12 18.96 -86.17
C VAL A 15 3.39 18.65 -84.68
N GLN A 16 4.20 17.64 -84.38
CA GLN A 16 4.45 17.19 -83.01
C GLN A 16 5.43 18.09 -82.23
N VAL A 17 6.44 18.70 -82.86
CA VAL A 17 7.44 19.53 -82.17
C VAL A 17 6.87 20.85 -81.62
N PRO A 18 6.04 21.62 -82.35
CA PRO A 18 5.41 22.83 -81.83
C PRO A 18 4.38 22.53 -80.73
N LEU A 19 3.60 21.45 -80.89
CA LEU A 19 2.60 21.00 -79.92
C LEU A 19 3.27 20.53 -78.61
N ALA A 20 4.36 19.77 -78.69
CA ALA A 20 5.15 19.34 -77.53
C ALA A 20 5.79 20.52 -76.78
N LYS A 21 6.30 21.55 -77.49
CA LYS A 21 6.81 22.78 -76.85
C LYS A 21 5.70 23.57 -76.15
N ARG A 22 4.51 23.66 -76.74
CA ARG A 22 3.34 24.33 -76.14
C ARG A 22 2.83 23.58 -74.91
N LEU A 23 2.71 22.26 -75.01
CA LEU A 23 2.31 21.38 -73.91
C LEU A 23 3.33 21.44 -72.76
N LYS A 24 4.64 21.41 -73.06
CA LYS A 24 5.70 21.58 -72.06
C LYS A 24 5.62 22.94 -71.36
N ARG A 25 5.39 24.04 -72.10
CA ARG A 25 5.22 25.38 -71.52
C ARG A 25 3.98 25.47 -70.61
N LEU A 26 2.85 24.90 -71.03
CA LEU A 26 1.63 24.83 -70.23
C LEU A 26 1.85 24.01 -68.96
N LEU A 27 2.47 22.83 -69.08
CA LEU A 27 2.81 21.98 -67.94
C LEU A 27 3.79 22.65 -66.97
N THR A 28 4.79 23.38 -67.47
CA THR A 28 5.71 24.17 -66.62
C THR A 28 5.03 25.36 -65.95
N GLY A 29 4.09 26.03 -66.62
CA GLY A 29 3.30 27.12 -66.04
C GLY A 29 2.39 26.62 -64.91
N ALA A 30 1.64 25.55 -65.16
CA ALA A 30 0.80 24.91 -64.16
C ALA A 30 1.60 24.38 -62.96
N ALA A 31 2.80 23.82 -63.20
CA ALA A 31 3.70 23.41 -62.14
C ALA A 31 4.22 24.60 -61.31
N ALA A 32 4.57 25.72 -61.96
CA ALA A 32 5.02 26.93 -61.28
C ALA A 32 3.92 27.57 -60.42
N GLU A 33 2.68 27.61 -60.91
CA GLU A 33 1.51 28.07 -60.15
C GLU A 33 1.25 27.18 -58.93
N LYS A 34 1.32 25.85 -59.10
CA LYS A 34 1.16 24.90 -57.99
C LYS A 34 2.24 25.05 -56.92
N VAL A 35 3.51 25.26 -57.33
CA VAL A 35 4.62 25.53 -56.41
C VAL A 35 4.43 26.87 -55.68
N ALA A 36 3.94 27.91 -56.36
CA ALA A 36 3.64 29.19 -55.72
C ALA A 36 2.50 29.07 -54.70
N ALA A 37 1.44 28.31 -55.02
CA ALA A 37 0.35 28.03 -54.10
C ALA A 37 0.82 27.23 -52.86
N LEU A 38 1.65 26.20 -53.05
CA LEU A 38 2.25 25.41 -51.96
C LEU A 38 3.16 26.26 -51.05
N ARG A 39 3.96 27.18 -51.63
CA ARG A 39 4.77 28.12 -50.83
C ARG A 39 3.89 29.03 -49.98
N LYS A 40 2.80 29.55 -50.54
CA LYS A 40 1.85 30.39 -49.80
C LYS A 40 1.15 29.61 -48.68
N GLN A 41 0.79 28.35 -48.93
CA GLN A 41 0.21 27.47 -47.92
C GLN A 41 1.22 27.12 -46.81
N THR A 42 2.48 26.89 -47.15
CA THR A 42 3.56 26.62 -46.19
C THR A 42 3.78 27.83 -45.28
N ALA A 43 3.87 29.03 -45.85
CA ALA A 43 3.99 30.27 -45.07
C ALA A 43 2.78 30.52 -44.15
N LEU A 44 1.56 30.15 -44.60
CA LEU A 44 0.36 30.22 -43.76
C LEU A 44 0.42 29.22 -42.59
N LEU A 45 0.88 27.99 -42.84
CA LEU A 45 1.05 26.98 -41.80
C LEU A 45 2.12 27.38 -40.79
N GLU A 46 3.25 27.94 -41.24
CA GLU A 46 4.28 28.49 -40.36
C GLU A 46 3.71 29.60 -39.46
N ARG A 47 2.94 30.53 -40.04
CA ARG A 47 2.27 31.58 -39.27
C ARG A 47 1.25 31.03 -38.28
N GLN A 48 0.50 29.99 -38.66
CA GLN A 48 -0.44 29.32 -37.77
C GLN A 48 0.28 28.64 -36.60
N ASN A 49 1.43 28.01 -36.84
CA ASN A 49 2.25 27.40 -35.79
C ASN A 49 2.81 28.44 -34.82
N GLU A 50 3.26 29.60 -35.30
CA GLU A 50 3.68 30.71 -34.44
C GLU A 50 2.54 31.18 -33.52
N LEU A 51 1.33 31.34 -34.06
CA LEU A 51 0.16 31.75 -33.28
C LEU A 51 -0.23 30.70 -32.25
N LEU A 52 -0.16 29.41 -32.60
CA LEU A 52 -0.40 28.32 -31.65
C LEU A 52 0.64 28.27 -30.53
N ALA A 53 1.92 28.51 -30.85
CA ALA A 53 2.98 28.57 -29.85
C ALA A 53 2.75 29.73 -28.86
N GLU A 54 2.35 30.90 -29.37
CA GLU A 54 2.03 32.06 -28.55
C GLU A 54 0.78 31.82 -27.67
N GLN A 55 -0.28 31.24 -28.25
CA GLN A 55 -1.48 30.86 -27.51
C GLN A 55 -1.16 29.88 -26.38
N ASN A 56 -0.33 28.87 -26.65
CA ASN A 56 0.11 27.90 -25.64
C ASN A 56 0.91 28.56 -24.51
N ARG A 57 1.75 29.55 -24.82
CA ARG A 57 2.49 30.31 -23.80
C ARG A 57 1.53 31.08 -22.89
N ILE A 58 0.58 31.81 -23.48
CA ILE A 58 -0.43 32.58 -22.72
C ILE A 58 -1.26 31.65 -21.84
N LEU A 59 -1.68 30.49 -22.37
CA LEU A 59 -2.44 29.49 -21.62
C LEU A 59 -1.65 28.94 -20.43
N ARG A 60 -0.35 28.67 -20.59
CA ARG A 60 0.52 28.23 -19.49
C ARG A 60 0.62 29.30 -18.41
N ASP A 61 0.92 30.54 -18.78
CA ASP A 61 1.03 31.63 -17.79
C ASP A 61 -0.29 31.88 -17.05
N ALA A 62 -1.43 31.76 -17.76
CA ALA A 62 -2.75 31.89 -17.18
C ALA A 62 -3.14 30.74 -16.22
N VAL A 63 -2.50 29.58 -16.33
CA VAL A 63 -2.75 28.41 -15.48
C VAL A 63 -1.72 28.30 -14.36
N ASP A 64 -0.43 28.39 -14.67
CA ASP A 64 0.67 28.08 -13.76
C ASP A 64 0.72 29.03 -12.57
N GLY A 65 0.50 30.33 -12.79
CA GLY A 65 0.47 31.34 -11.73
C GLY A 65 -0.66 31.09 -10.71
N PRO A 66 -1.94 31.05 -11.15
CA PRO A 66 -3.06 30.71 -10.28
C PRO A 66 -2.95 29.33 -9.63
N MET A 67 -2.42 28.34 -10.35
CA MET A 67 -2.23 26.98 -9.83
C MET A 67 -1.19 26.96 -8.72
N ALA A 68 -0.02 27.60 -8.91
CA ALA A 68 1.00 27.75 -7.87
C ALA A 68 0.46 28.49 -6.63
N LYS A 69 -0.32 29.56 -6.83
CA LYS A 69 -0.98 30.26 -5.74
C LYS A 69 -1.97 29.36 -4.99
N THR A 70 -2.77 28.58 -5.72
CA THR A 70 -3.74 27.63 -5.15
C THR A 70 -3.03 26.53 -4.36
N PHE A 71 -1.92 26.00 -4.86
CA PHE A 71 -1.09 25.05 -4.10
C PHE A 71 -0.56 25.65 -2.80
N LEU A 72 -0.06 26.89 -2.85
CA LEU A 72 0.44 27.57 -1.65
C LEU A 72 -0.65 27.79 -0.61
N GLU A 73 -1.83 28.27 -1.03
CA GLU A 73 -2.98 28.46 -0.13
C GLU A 73 -3.49 27.13 0.44
N THR A 74 -3.52 26.07 -0.38
CA THR A 74 -3.89 24.72 0.07
C THR A 74 -2.89 24.18 1.10
N LYS A 75 -1.59 24.43 0.89
CA LYS A 75 -0.55 24.08 1.87
C LYS A 75 -0.76 24.83 3.18
N ARG A 76 -0.97 26.15 3.13
CA ARG A 76 -1.25 26.97 4.32
C ARG A 76 -2.48 26.48 5.08
N MET A 77 -3.56 26.17 4.36
CA MET A 77 -4.78 25.64 4.95
C MET A 77 -4.53 24.29 5.63
N ARG A 78 -3.78 23.39 4.97
CA ARG A 78 -3.37 22.11 5.56
C ARG A 78 -2.56 22.32 6.84
N ASP A 79 -1.55 23.19 6.82
CA ASP A 79 -0.71 23.47 7.98
C ASP A 79 -1.54 24.06 9.13
N ALA A 80 -2.49 24.95 8.84
CA ALA A 80 -3.42 25.49 9.83
C ALA A 80 -4.31 24.40 10.46
N VAL A 81 -4.89 23.51 9.65
CA VAL A 81 -5.71 22.39 10.13
C VAL A 81 -4.88 21.42 10.98
N GLU A 82 -3.65 21.11 10.58
CA GLU A 82 -2.76 20.26 11.37
C GLU A 82 -2.41 20.91 12.71
N ASN A 83 -2.13 22.21 12.74
CA ASN A 83 -1.89 22.94 13.99
C ASN A 83 -3.12 22.92 14.91
N ILE A 84 -4.32 23.15 14.36
CA ILE A 84 -5.58 23.05 15.13
C ILE A 84 -5.73 21.64 15.69
N ARG A 85 -5.51 20.59 14.88
CA ARG A 85 -5.53 19.20 15.35
C ARG A 85 -4.54 19.00 16.50
N HIS A 86 -3.31 19.49 16.38
CA HIS A 86 -2.30 19.36 17.44
C HIS A 86 -2.74 20.00 18.76
N VAL A 87 -3.27 21.22 18.71
CA VAL A 87 -3.75 21.96 19.89
C VAL A 87 -5.00 21.30 20.49
N SER A 88 -6.00 21.00 19.67
CA SER A 88 -7.27 20.40 20.12
C SER A 88 -7.06 19.01 20.73
N MET A 89 -6.11 18.24 20.21
CA MET A 89 -5.80 16.90 20.71
C MET A 89 -4.80 16.90 21.87
N ALA A 90 -4.29 18.07 22.30
CA ALA A 90 -3.25 18.13 23.34
C ALA A 90 -3.67 17.50 24.69
N PRO A 91 -4.90 17.71 25.21
CA PRO A 91 -5.33 17.07 26.46
C PRO A 91 -5.37 15.55 26.34
N LEU A 92 -5.99 15.03 25.26
CA LEU A 92 -6.07 13.60 25.01
C LEU A 92 -4.68 12.98 24.81
N ARG A 93 -3.78 13.69 24.12
CA ARG A 93 -2.41 13.25 23.93
C ARG A 93 -1.66 13.10 25.23
N ARG A 94 -1.85 14.01 26.18
CA ARG A 94 -1.25 13.89 27.50
C ARG A 94 -1.76 12.66 28.23
N GLU A 95 -3.07 12.46 28.25
CA GLU A 95 -3.68 11.28 28.88
C GLU A 95 -3.17 9.96 28.29
N ILE A 96 -3.13 9.85 26.95
CA ILE A 96 -2.60 8.65 26.30
C ILE A 96 -1.11 8.50 26.58
N ALA A 97 -0.35 9.60 26.64
CA ALA A 97 1.07 9.53 26.94
C ALA A 97 1.32 8.95 28.34
N ASP A 98 0.54 9.39 29.33
CA ASP A 98 0.66 8.97 30.72
C ASP A 98 0.24 7.51 30.94
N VAL A 99 -0.80 7.06 30.23
CA VAL A 99 -1.38 5.71 30.39
C VAL A 99 -0.68 4.66 29.52
N LEU A 100 -0.40 5.00 28.26
CA LEU A 100 0.10 4.05 27.26
C LEU A 100 1.55 4.33 26.88
N GLN A 101 1.87 5.54 26.42
CA GLN A 101 3.16 5.80 25.76
C GLN A 101 4.35 5.63 26.72
N ALA A 102 4.20 6.05 27.98
CA ALA A 102 5.23 5.89 29.01
C ALA A 102 5.59 4.43 29.32
N ARG A 103 4.68 3.49 28.97
CA ARG A 103 4.80 2.05 29.23
C ARG A 103 5.00 1.23 27.96
N GLN A 104 5.06 1.88 26.80
CA GLN A 104 5.17 1.25 25.50
C GLN A 104 6.63 1.11 25.09
N LEU A 105 7.02 -0.10 24.72
CA LEU A 105 8.32 -0.37 24.15
C LEU A 105 8.47 0.29 22.76
N GLY A 106 9.69 0.73 22.46
CA GLY A 106 10.06 1.09 21.08
C GLY A 106 10.03 -0.13 20.15
N PHE A 107 10.29 0.09 18.85
CA PHE A 107 10.28 -0.99 17.87
C PHE A 107 11.28 -2.11 18.18
N MET A 108 12.56 -1.77 18.26
CA MET A 108 13.63 -2.76 18.50
C MET A 108 13.45 -3.42 19.87
N ALA A 109 13.13 -2.64 20.91
CA ALA A 109 12.86 -3.17 22.25
C ALA A 109 11.64 -4.13 22.29
N THR A 110 10.65 -3.93 21.42
CA THR A 110 9.54 -4.89 21.27
C THR A 110 10.07 -6.20 20.68
N ILE A 111 10.88 -6.15 19.62
CA ILE A 111 11.47 -7.36 19.02
C ILE A 111 12.39 -8.09 20.00
N ASP A 112 13.24 -7.36 20.73
CA ASP A 112 14.12 -7.93 21.75
C ASP A 112 13.30 -8.66 22.84
N ALA A 113 12.19 -8.07 23.30
CA ALA A 113 11.31 -8.73 24.27
C ALA A 113 10.69 -10.02 23.72
N LEU A 114 10.30 -10.05 22.44
CA LEU A 114 9.74 -11.26 21.81
C LEU A 114 10.79 -12.36 21.67
N ARG A 115 12.04 -12.00 21.35
CA ARG A 115 13.15 -12.94 21.24
C ARG A 115 13.56 -13.49 22.61
N ASP A 116 13.81 -12.60 23.57
CA ASP A 116 14.50 -12.92 24.81
C ASP A 116 13.54 -13.46 25.88
N GLU A 117 12.34 -12.90 25.98
CA GLU A 117 11.34 -13.33 26.97
C GLU A 117 10.43 -14.43 26.42
N ARG A 118 10.53 -14.73 25.11
CA ARG A 118 9.69 -15.69 24.38
C ARG A 118 8.18 -15.47 24.57
N LYS A 119 7.78 -14.22 24.77
CA LYS A 119 6.36 -13.85 24.85
C LYS A 119 5.69 -13.97 23.49
N SER A 120 4.42 -14.35 23.52
CA SER A 120 3.50 -14.20 22.38
C SER A 120 3.22 -12.71 22.14
N LEU A 121 2.84 -12.37 20.92
CA LEU A 121 2.47 -11.00 20.54
C LEU A 121 1.00 -10.98 20.10
N ALA A 122 0.14 -10.29 20.86
CA ALA A 122 -1.22 -9.99 20.47
C ALA A 122 -1.34 -8.50 20.13
N ARG A 123 -1.55 -8.15 18.86
CA ARG A 123 -1.52 -6.74 18.43
C ARG A 123 -2.92 -6.15 18.35
N PHE A 124 -3.01 -4.88 18.72
CA PHE A 124 -4.18 -4.04 18.53
C PHE A 124 -3.88 -2.94 17.50
N GLY A 125 -4.73 -2.89 16.48
CA GLY A 125 -4.82 -1.83 15.50
C GLY A 125 -6.11 -1.02 15.65
N ASP A 126 -6.37 -0.17 14.65
CA ASP A 126 -7.59 0.63 14.58
C ASP A 126 -8.83 -0.23 14.37
N GLY A 127 -8.69 -1.33 13.65
CA GLY A 127 -9.74 -2.33 13.48
C GLY A 127 -10.16 -2.96 14.81
N GLU A 128 -9.21 -3.47 15.59
CA GLU A 128 -9.49 -4.10 16.88
C GLU A 128 -10.13 -3.12 17.88
N PHE A 129 -9.65 -1.87 17.93
CA PHE A 129 -10.27 -0.84 18.78
C PHE A 129 -11.74 -0.58 18.42
N ARG A 130 -12.04 -0.48 17.12
CA ARG A 130 -13.43 -0.25 16.67
C ARG A 130 -14.31 -1.48 16.87
N LEU A 131 -13.77 -2.70 16.68
CA LEU A 131 -14.50 -3.94 16.95
C LEU A 131 -14.84 -4.10 18.44
N MET A 132 -13.95 -3.69 19.35
CA MET A 132 -14.21 -3.73 20.79
C MET A 132 -15.28 -2.74 21.26
N TYR A 133 -15.46 -1.63 20.54
CA TYR A 133 -16.30 -0.51 20.96
C TYR A 133 -17.66 -0.47 20.25
N ARG A 134 -17.73 -0.88 18.98
CA ARG A 134 -18.93 -0.76 18.13
C ARG A 134 -19.32 -2.11 17.54
N LEU A 135 -20.38 -2.71 18.06
CA LEU A 135 -20.85 -4.03 17.61
C LEU A 135 -21.23 -4.03 16.12
N GLU A 136 -21.73 -2.92 15.60
CA GLU A 136 -22.11 -2.73 14.20
C GLU A 136 -20.90 -2.51 13.27
N HIS A 137 -19.72 -2.23 13.81
CA HIS A 137 -18.52 -2.10 13.01
C HIS A 137 -18.15 -3.46 12.39
N LYS A 138 -17.57 -3.44 11.20
CA LYS A 138 -17.03 -4.64 10.55
C LYS A 138 -15.80 -4.30 9.74
N LEU A 139 -14.87 -5.23 9.68
CA LEU A 139 -13.73 -5.15 8.77
C LEU A 139 -14.10 -5.79 7.43
N LYS A 140 -13.32 -5.52 6.40
CA LYS A 140 -13.51 -6.13 5.06
C LYS A 140 -13.46 -7.66 5.09
N PHE A 141 -12.75 -8.23 6.07
CA PHE A 141 -12.43 -9.66 6.17
C PHE A 141 -12.90 -10.29 7.50
N GLN A 142 -13.55 -9.53 8.38
CA GLN A 142 -14.05 -10.02 9.66
C GLN A 142 -15.29 -9.24 10.07
N ARG A 143 -16.43 -9.93 10.12
CA ARG A 143 -17.65 -9.46 10.79
C ARG A 143 -17.42 -9.43 12.29
N ASN A 144 -18.01 -8.44 12.94
CA ASN A 144 -18.01 -8.37 14.39
C ASN A 144 -19.09 -9.29 14.99
N SER A 145 -18.91 -9.65 16.25
CA SER A 145 -19.89 -10.36 17.06
C SER A 145 -19.66 -10.05 18.54
N PRO A 146 -20.66 -10.29 19.41
CA PRO A 146 -20.48 -10.14 20.86
C PRO A 146 -19.29 -10.96 21.38
N GLU A 147 -19.08 -12.16 20.84
CA GLU A 147 -18.00 -13.06 21.23
C GLU A 147 -16.63 -12.51 20.85
N LEU A 148 -16.46 -12.01 19.61
CA LEU A 148 -15.21 -11.38 19.16
C LEU A 148 -14.90 -10.13 19.99
N MET A 149 -15.92 -9.29 20.20
CA MET A 149 -15.80 -8.07 20.99
C MET A 149 -15.31 -8.37 22.41
N LEU A 150 -15.93 -9.33 23.10
CA LEU A 150 -15.53 -9.75 24.44
C LEU A 150 -14.16 -10.43 24.46
N ALA A 151 -13.83 -11.23 23.44
CA ALA A 151 -12.53 -11.88 23.33
C ALA A 151 -11.40 -10.84 23.23
N LEU A 152 -11.54 -9.84 22.35
CA LEU A 152 -10.56 -8.76 22.21
C LEU A 152 -10.43 -7.93 23.51
N GLN A 153 -11.55 -7.60 24.16
CA GLN A 153 -11.53 -6.89 25.46
C GLN A 153 -10.81 -7.71 26.54
N ARG A 154 -11.01 -9.03 26.57
CA ARG A 154 -10.29 -9.92 27.50
C ARG A 154 -8.79 -9.93 27.23
N VAL A 155 -8.36 -10.05 25.98
CA VAL A 155 -6.93 -9.99 25.62
C VAL A 155 -6.32 -8.65 26.05
N LEU A 156 -7.06 -7.54 25.92
CA LEU A 156 -6.57 -6.22 26.30
C LEU A 156 -6.45 -6.03 27.83
N THR A 157 -7.44 -6.53 28.59
CA THR A 157 -7.59 -6.25 30.03
C THR A 157 -6.95 -7.32 30.92
N MET A 158 -6.99 -8.58 30.49
CA MET A 158 -6.52 -9.74 31.24
C MET A 158 -5.80 -10.73 30.30
N PRO A 159 -4.71 -10.30 29.62
CA PRO A 159 -3.91 -11.19 28.79
C PRO A 159 -3.29 -12.31 29.64
N SER A 160 -2.94 -13.41 28.99
CA SER A 160 -2.02 -14.39 29.56
C SER A 160 -0.71 -13.72 30.00
N ALA A 161 -0.10 -14.22 31.08
CA ALA A 161 1.21 -13.74 31.55
C ALA A 161 2.33 -13.85 30.47
N HIS A 162 2.13 -14.76 29.52
CA HIS A 162 3.03 -14.99 28.38
C HIS A 162 2.69 -14.14 27.14
N THR A 163 1.67 -13.28 27.20
CA THR A 163 1.28 -12.39 26.10
C THR A 163 1.84 -10.99 26.31
N LEU A 164 2.54 -10.47 25.30
CA LEU A 164 2.85 -9.05 25.17
C LEU A 164 1.76 -8.39 24.31
N VAL A 165 0.99 -7.49 24.91
CA VAL A 165 -0.03 -6.72 24.19
C VAL A 165 0.65 -5.62 23.38
N GLY A 166 0.54 -5.70 22.05
CA GLY A 166 1.07 -4.71 21.11
C GLY A 166 0.07 -3.58 20.88
N MET A 167 0.46 -2.35 21.17
CA MET A 167 -0.38 -1.15 20.97
C MET A 167 0.18 -0.25 19.88
N PRO A 168 -0.66 0.54 19.19
CA PRO A 168 -0.19 1.45 18.15
C PRO A 168 0.57 2.64 18.76
N GLN A 169 1.44 3.25 17.96
CA GLN A 169 2.09 4.50 18.36
C GLN A 169 1.07 5.63 18.30
N VAL A 170 1.17 6.54 19.26
CA VAL A 170 0.16 7.58 19.43
C VAL A 170 0.37 8.72 18.43
N PHE A 171 -0.72 9.15 17.78
CA PHE A 171 -0.77 10.32 16.88
C PHE A 171 0.19 10.27 15.68
N VAL A 172 0.42 9.10 15.10
CA VAL A 172 1.09 8.95 13.79
C VAL A 172 0.13 9.42 12.68
N GLY A 173 0.11 10.73 12.45
CA GLY A 173 -0.75 11.38 11.44
C GLY A 173 -2.23 11.53 11.84
N ALA A 174 -3.03 11.98 10.88
CA ALA A 174 -4.45 12.28 11.09
C ALA A 174 -5.28 11.03 11.42
N HIS A 175 -4.99 9.89 10.78
CA HIS A 175 -5.72 8.63 10.99
C HIS A 175 -5.72 8.21 12.47
N TRP A 176 -4.55 8.06 13.08
CA TRP A 176 -4.45 7.67 14.49
C TRP A 176 -5.01 8.73 15.43
N SER A 177 -4.91 10.01 15.07
CA SER A 177 -5.55 11.07 15.85
C SER A 177 -7.07 10.87 15.94
N ILE A 178 -7.70 10.51 14.83
CA ILE A 178 -9.14 10.23 14.76
C ILE A 178 -9.47 8.96 15.53
N VAL A 179 -8.72 7.87 15.31
CA VAL A 179 -8.94 6.59 15.98
C VAL A 179 -8.88 6.76 17.51
N PHE A 180 -7.85 7.42 18.02
CA PHE A 180 -7.75 7.68 19.46
C PHE A 180 -8.83 8.63 19.96
N ALA A 181 -9.18 9.69 19.23
CA ALA A 181 -10.30 10.57 19.60
C ALA A 181 -11.62 9.80 19.72
N GLU A 182 -11.83 8.85 18.81
CA GLU A 182 -13.04 8.03 18.69
C GLU A 182 -13.14 6.98 19.81
N THR A 183 -12.03 6.35 20.20
CA THR A 183 -12.07 5.13 21.03
C THR A 183 -11.43 5.26 22.40
N TRP A 184 -10.62 6.30 22.65
CA TRP A 184 -9.80 6.35 23.86
C TRP A 184 -10.61 6.46 25.16
N HIS A 185 -11.76 7.12 25.14
CA HIS A 185 -12.65 7.18 26.31
C HIS A 185 -13.08 5.78 26.80
N PHE A 186 -12.99 4.77 25.92
CA PHE A 186 -13.30 3.37 26.20
C PHE A 186 -12.03 2.54 26.40
N VAL A 187 -11.04 2.70 25.51
CA VAL A 187 -9.77 1.93 25.55
C VAL A 187 -8.89 2.34 26.74
N GLY A 188 -8.78 3.64 27.03
CA GLY A 188 -7.92 4.20 28.08
C GLY A 188 -8.14 3.54 29.45
N PRO A 189 -9.40 3.48 29.96
CA PRO A 189 -9.70 2.78 31.20
C PRO A 189 -9.32 1.28 31.20
N MET A 190 -9.43 0.60 30.06
CA MET A 190 -9.11 -0.83 29.94
C MET A 190 -7.61 -1.12 30.06
N VAL A 191 -6.78 -0.17 29.62
CA VAL A 191 -5.32 -0.35 29.57
C VAL A 191 -4.60 0.33 30.74
N ALA A 192 -5.33 1.03 31.61
CA ALA A 192 -4.78 1.82 32.71
C ALA A 192 -3.99 1.00 33.74
N THR A 193 -4.36 -0.27 33.94
CA THR A 193 -3.72 -1.18 34.89
C THR A 193 -2.57 -1.98 34.28
N GLN A 194 -2.39 -1.95 32.96
CA GLN A 194 -1.32 -2.68 32.30
C GLN A 194 0.01 -1.93 32.46
N GLU A 195 1.06 -2.67 32.80
CA GLU A 195 2.36 -2.08 33.14
C GLU A 195 3.28 -1.93 31.93
N ARG A 196 3.05 -2.70 30.86
CA ARG A 196 3.96 -2.78 29.71
C ARG A 196 3.23 -3.15 28.43
N PHE A 197 3.56 -2.44 27.35
CA PHE A 197 3.03 -2.72 26.01
C PHE A 197 4.15 -2.91 25.00
N GLY A 198 3.95 -3.83 24.06
CA GLY A 198 4.71 -3.85 22.82
C GLY A 198 4.19 -2.80 21.84
N ASN A 199 4.87 -2.68 20.71
CA ASN A 199 4.47 -1.78 19.63
C ASN A 199 3.85 -2.56 18.48
N SER A 200 2.55 -2.38 18.21
CA SER A 200 1.84 -3.10 17.14
C SER A 200 2.31 -2.74 15.73
N HIS A 201 3.07 -1.66 15.57
CA HIS A 201 3.63 -1.26 14.28
C HIS A 201 4.94 -1.96 13.93
N VAL A 202 5.46 -2.88 14.75
CA VAL A 202 6.59 -3.74 14.35
C VAL A 202 6.30 -4.61 13.13
N THR A 203 5.04 -4.72 12.71
CA THR A 203 4.61 -5.48 11.51
C THR A 203 4.15 -4.58 10.37
N ARG A 204 4.45 -3.27 10.43
CA ARG A 204 3.91 -2.24 9.51
C ARG A 204 5.02 -1.50 8.78
N PRO A 205 4.74 -0.81 7.65
CA PRO A 205 5.75 -0.13 6.85
C PRO A 205 6.63 0.83 7.66
N MET A 206 6.06 1.47 8.69
CA MET A 206 6.78 2.38 9.57
C MET A 206 8.04 1.75 10.22
N PHE A 207 8.01 0.47 10.60
CA PHE A 207 9.18 -0.17 11.19
C PHE A 207 10.32 -0.28 10.16
N PHE A 208 9.99 -0.71 8.94
CA PHE A 208 10.95 -0.82 7.84
C PHE A 208 11.41 0.56 7.32
N HIS A 209 10.55 1.57 7.29
CA HIS A 209 10.97 2.92 6.93
C HIS A 209 12.00 3.49 7.90
N GLN A 210 11.83 3.19 9.20
CA GLN A 210 12.71 3.71 10.25
C GLN A 210 14.03 2.92 10.34
N HIS A 211 14.00 1.61 10.13
CA HIS A 211 15.14 0.73 10.41
C HIS A 211 15.69 -0.03 9.20
N GLY A 212 15.02 0.00 8.05
CA GLY A 212 15.45 -0.66 6.81
C GLY A 212 15.76 -2.14 7.04
N GLN A 213 16.94 -2.57 6.62
CA GLN A 213 17.41 -3.95 6.80
C GLN A 213 17.54 -4.36 8.28
N GLN A 214 17.78 -3.43 9.21
CA GLN A 214 17.85 -3.79 10.64
C GLN A 214 16.52 -4.33 11.17
N ALA A 215 15.39 -3.87 10.62
CA ALA A 215 14.08 -4.43 10.96
C ALA A 215 13.94 -5.89 10.50
N VAL A 216 14.50 -6.21 9.33
CA VAL A 216 14.53 -7.58 8.77
C VAL A 216 15.35 -8.49 9.68
N GLU A 217 16.58 -8.10 10.00
CA GLU A 217 17.44 -8.90 10.88
C GLU A 217 16.88 -9.04 12.30
N ALA A 218 16.23 -8.00 12.82
CA ALA A 218 15.58 -8.06 14.11
C ALA A 218 14.49 -9.14 14.13
N TRP A 219 13.59 -9.15 13.14
CA TRP A 219 12.54 -10.17 13.05
C TRP A 219 13.11 -11.57 12.85
N ARG A 220 14.09 -11.73 11.94
CA ARG A 220 14.80 -12.99 11.71
C ARG A 220 15.37 -13.57 12.99
N SER A 221 15.92 -12.74 13.87
CA SER A 221 16.49 -13.17 15.14
C SER A 221 15.49 -13.80 16.12
N VAL A 222 14.17 -13.56 15.95
CA VAL A 222 13.12 -14.13 16.82
C VAL A 222 12.92 -15.63 16.54
N TRP A 223 13.18 -16.06 15.31
CA TRP A 223 12.87 -17.41 14.83
C TRP A 223 14.02 -18.15 14.15
N GLU A 224 15.24 -17.63 14.26
CA GLU A 224 16.46 -18.26 13.73
C GLU A 224 16.55 -19.74 14.12
N GLY A 225 16.58 -20.61 13.11
CA GLY A 225 16.70 -22.06 13.25
C GLY A 225 15.49 -22.76 13.87
N ARG A 226 14.36 -22.08 14.09
CA ARG A 226 13.17 -22.66 14.74
C ARG A 226 12.20 -23.26 13.75
N ASP A 227 11.52 -24.32 14.17
CA ASP A 227 10.38 -24.89 13.45
C ASP A 227 9.12 -24.09 13.78
N ALA A 228 8.42 -23.56 12.77
CA ALA A 228 7.26 -22.71 12.97
C ALA A 228 5.99 -23.25 12.30
N VAL A 229 4.84 -23.10 12.96
CA VAL A 229 3.55 -23.17 12.27
C VAL A 229 3.22 -21.78 11.72
N VAL A 230 2.91 -21.69 10.44
CA VAL A 230 2.47 -20.46 9.80
C VAL A 230 0.97 -20.56 9.56
N VAL A 231 0.23 -19.60 10.10
CA VAL A 231 -1.22 -19.59 10.04
C VAL A 231 -1.71 -18.36 9.28
N SER A 232 -2.48 -18.60 8.23
CA SER A 232 -3.10 -17.54 7.43
C SER A 232 -4.46 -17.97 6.89
N GLY A 233 -5.22 -17.02 6.34
CA GLY A 233 -6.46 -17.34 5.64
C GLY A 233 -6.17 -18.05 4.31
N GLN A 234 -6.97 -19.06 3.96
CA GLN A 234 -6.84 -19.73 2.67
C GLN A 234 -6.95 -18.72 1.52
N GLY A 235 -5.98 -18.72 0.60
CA GLY A 235 -5.95 -17.75 -0.50
C GLY A 235 -5.72 -16.30 -0.07
N SER A 236 -5.28 -16.07 1.17
CA SER A 236 -4.88 -14.74 1.63
C SER A 236 -3.65 -14.23 0.86
N ARG A 237 -3.41 -12.93 0.99
CA ARG A 237 -2.23 -12.26 0.42
C ARG A 237 -0.94 -12.46 1.21
N PHE A 238 -0.96 -13.25 2.29
CA PHE A 238 0.24 -13.48 3.10
C PHE A 238 1.16 -14.45 2.35
N ASP A 239 2.42 -14.06 2.18
CA ASP A 239 3.46 -14.93 1.64
C ASP A 239 4.63 -15.04 2.63
N LEU A 240 5.28 -16.20 2.61
CA LEU A 240 6.57 -16.42 3.24
C LEU A 240 7.68 -15.88 2.36
N VAL A 241 7.89 -14.56 2.45
CA VAL A 241 8.97 -13.88 1.72
C VAL A 241 10.32 -14.40 2.22
N PRO A 242 11.18 -14.99 1.36
CA PRO A 242 12.43 -15.61 1.79
C PRO A 242 13.33 -14.70 2.64
N ALA A 243 13.40 -13.41 2.29
CA ALA A 243 14.18 -12.43 3.04
C ALA A 243 13.82 -12.34 4.54
N LEU A 244 12.57 -12.64 4.91
CA LEU A 244 12.13 -12.64 6.31
C LEU A 244 12.19 -14.03 6.97
N PHE A 245 12.02 -15.11 6.20
CA PHE A 245 11.67 -16.41 6.77
C PHE A 245 12.58 -17.58 6.36
N ASP A 246 13.56 -17.39 5.48
CA ASP A 246 14.44 -18.48 5.02
C ASP A 246 15.42 -19.01 6.08
N ASN A 247 15.49 -18.36 7.25
CA ASN A 247 16.23 -18.83 8.43
C ASN A 247 15.37 -19.66 9.40
N LEU A 248 14.11 -19.94 9.07
CA LEU A 248 13.33 -20.94 9.80
C LEU A 248 13.89 -22.34 9.55
N GLY A 249 13.92 -23.19 10.58
CA GLY A 249 14.36 -24.57 10.46
C GLY A 249 13.43 -25.41 9.57
N SER A 250 12.12 -25.28 9.80
CA SER A 250 11.09 -25.83 8.93
C SER A 250 9.76 -25.11 9.12
N VAL A 251 8.90 -25.16 8.10
CA VAL A 251 7.58 -24.52 8.12
C VAL A 251 6.49 -25.55 7.92
N ARG A 252 5.43 -25.46 8.73
CA ARG A 252 4.15 -26.13 8.51
C ARG A 252 3.08 -25.07 8.35
N GLU A 253 2.37 -25.09 7.23
CA GLU A 253 1.27 -24.16 6.99
C GLU A 253 -0.04 -24.76 7.50
N VAL A 254 -0.83 -23.94 8.20
CA VAL A 254 -2.20 -24.24 8.63
C VAL A 254 -3.09 -23.12 8.13
N PHE A 255 -4.16 -23.48 7.41
CA PHE A 255 -5.06 -22.49 6.82
C PHE A 255 -6.36 -22.39 7.61
N SER A 256 -6.79 -21.16 7.84
CA SER A 256 -8.13 -20.80 8.30
C SER A 256 -9.02 -20.42 7.12
N THR A 257 -10.29 -20.13 7.40
CA THR A 257 -11.18 -19.47 6.43
C THR A 257 -10.60 -18.13 5.91
N PRO A 258 -10.90 -17.74 4.64
CA PRO A 258 -10.41 -16.49 4.06
C PRO A 258 -10.99 -15.22 4.72
N THR A 259 -12.18 -15.33 5.29
CA THR A 259 -12.83 -14.27 6.07
C THR A 259 -13.51 -14.87 7.29
N ASP A 260 -13.77 -14.03 8.29
CA ASP A 260 -14.43 -14.41 9.54
C ASP A 260 -13.70 -15.51 10.34
N ALA A 261 -12.37 -15.54 10.23
CA ALA A 261 -11.50 -16.55 10.84
C ALA A 261 -11.62 -16.65 12.36
N PHE A 262 -12.15 -15.63 13.03
CA PHE A 262 -12.42 -15.69 14.47
C PHE A 262 -13.33 -16.88 14.84
N PHE A 263 -14.32 -17.22 14.00
CA PHE A 263 -15.25 -18.32 14.29
C PHE A 263 -14.65 -19.72 14.02
N ASP A 264 -13.43 -19.79 13.50
CA ASP A 264 -12.70 -21.02 13.23
C ASP A 264 -11.57 -21.28 14.26
N LEU A 265 -11.47 -20.42 15.29
CA LEU A 265 -10.35 -20.47 16.25
C LEU A 265 -10.28 -21.77 17.03
N ASP A 266 -11.40 -22.37 17.43
CA ASP A 266 -11.39 -23.62 18.21
C ASP A 266 -10.73 -24.76 17.43
N ARG A 267 -11.08 -24.91 16.15
CA ARG A 267 -10.46 -25.88 15.24
C ARG A 267 -8.98 -25.57 15.03
N LEU A 268 -8.68 -24.30 14.71
CA LEU A 268 -7.35 -23.83 14.37
C LEU A 268 -6.36 -23.96 15.53
N VAL A 269 -6.78 -23.61 16.74
CA VAL A 269 -5.95 -23.75 17.95
C VAL A 269 -5.67 -25.22 18.23
N GLY A 270 -6.68 -26.10 18.12
CA GLY A 270 -6.47 -27.55 18.26
C GLY A 270 -5.49 -28.12 17.23
N GLU A 271 -5.65 -27.76 15.95
CA GLU A 271 -4.74 -28.22 14.89
C GLU A 271 -3.30 -27.73 15.10
N VAL A 272 -3.13 -26.49 15.57
CA VAL A 272 -1.81 -25.93 15.93
C VAL A 272 -1.18 -26.71 17.10
N GLU A 273 -1.95 -27.01 18.14
CA GLU A 273 -1.48 -27.82 19.29
C GLU A 273 -1.01 -29.21 18.85
N ASP A 274 -1.76 -29.87 17.97
CA ASP A 274 -1.44 -31.20 17.45
C ASP A 274 -0.12 -31.26 16.66
N THR A 275 0.40 -30.10 16.21
CA THR A 275 1.71 -30.05 15.54
C THR A 275 2.89 -30.26 16.48
N GLY A 276 2.70 -30.02 17.80
CA GLY A 276 3.76 -30.07 18.80
C GLY A 276 4.84 -28.99 18.68
N ARG A 277 4.63 -27.95 17.84
CA ARG A 277 5.59 -26.85 17.65
C ARG A 277 5.39 -25.75 18.69
N ASP A 278 6.49 -25.12 19.10
CA ASP A 278 6.50 -24.08 20.13
C ASP A 278 6.43 -22.65 19.57
N LEU A 279 6.50 -22.48 18.24
CA LEU A 279 6.41 -21.21 17.54
C LEU A 279 5.27 -21.21 16.51
N VAL A 280 4.43 -20.19 16.58
CA VAL A 280 3.33 -19.97 15.66
C VAL A 280 3.38 -18.54 15.13
N LEU A 281 3.32 -18.38 13.82
CA LEU A 281 3.30 -17.09 13.13
C LEU A 281 1.91 -16.87 12.54
N LEU A 282 1.21 -15.84 12.99
CA LEU A 282 -0.21 -15.61 12.67
C LEU A 282 -0.38 -14.37 11.77
N SER A 283 -0.99 -14.54 10.60
CA SER A 283 -1.47 -13.46 9.75
C SER A 283 -2.97 -13.63 9.47
N LEU A 284 -3.80 -13.28 10.45
CA LEU A 284 -5.22 -13.64 10.47
C LEU A 284 -6.15 -12.54 11.04
N GLY A 285 -5.76 -11.27 10.92
CA GLY A 285 -6.57 -10.13 11.39
C GLY A 285 -6.90 -10.21 12.90
N PRO A 286 -8.09 -9.79 13.35
CA PRO A 286 -8.49 -9.86 14.75
C PRO A 286 -8.43 -11.28 15.36
N ALA A 287 -8.60 -12.31 14.53
CA ALA A 287 -8.47 -13.69 14.97
C ALA A 287 -7.03 -14.01 15.40
N ALA A 288 -6.02 -13.41 14.76
CA ALA A 288 -4.63 -13.55 15.19
C ALA A 288 -4.38 -12.97 16.58
N THR A 289 -4.98 -11.81 16.89
CA THR A 289 -4.87 -11.18 18.22
C THR A 289 -5.40 -12.11 19.32
N VAL A 290 -6.57 -12.72 19.09
CA VAL A 290 -7.19 -13.64 20.06
C VAL A 290 -6.43 -14.97 20.12
N ALA A 291 -6.07 -15.56 18.97
CA ALA A 291 -5.34 -16.81 18.90
C ALA A 291 -3.96 -16.71 19.57
N ALA A 292 -3.27 -15.56 19.42
CA ALA A 292 -1.98 -15.33 20.04
C ALA A 292 -2.05 -15.49 21.57
N ASP A 293 -3.09 -14.94 22.20
CA ASP A 293 -3.29 -15.05 23.65
C ASP A 293 -3.75 -16.44 24.09
N MET A 294 -4.65 -17.08 23.31
CA MET A 294 -5.09 -18.46 23.57
C MET A 294 -3.92 -19.46 23.55
N LEU A 295 -3.05 -19.34 22.55
CA LEU A 295 -1.86 -20.19 22.42
C LEU A 295 -0.80 -19.84 23.48
N ALA A 296 -0.64 -18.56 23.83
CA ALA A 296 0.22 -18.14 24.93
C ALA A 296 -0.18 -18.77 26.27
N ALA A 297 -1.48 -18.83 26.56
CA ALA A 297 -2.02 -19.49 27.76
C ALA A 297 -1.74 -21.00 27.80
N LYS A 298 -1.42 -21.60 26.65
CA LYS A 298 -1.02 -23.01 26.50
C LYS A 298 0.51 -23.21 26.46
N GLY A 299 1.28 -22.14 26.66
CA GLY A 299 2.75 -22.19 26.64
C GLY A 299 3.36 -22.20 25.22
N ILE A 300 2.55 -21.94 24.19
CA ILE A 300 3.01 -21.85 22.79
C ILE A 300 3.27 -20.38 22.46
N GLN A 301 4.46 -20.07 21.93
CA GLN A 301 4.76 -18.71 21.50
C GLN A 301 4.07 -18.42 20.16
N ALA A 302 3.08 -17.54 20.19
CA ALA A 302 2.30 -17.17 19.04
C ALA A 302 2.46 -15.68 18.73
N LEU A 303 2.95 -15.37 17.53
CA LEU A 303 3.27 -14.03 17.09
C LEU A 303 2.27 -13.58 16.04
N ASP A 304 1.41 -12.63 16.39
CA ASP A 304 0.62 -11.91 15.40
C ASP A 304 1.53 -11.04 14.53
N ILE A 305 1.89 -11.55 13.35
CA ILE A 305 2.75 -10.89 12.38
C ILE A 305 1.99 -10.09 11.33
N GLY A 306 0.65 -10.22 11.25
CA GLY A 306 -0.21 -9.39 10.39
C GLY A 306 0.36 -9.10 9.00
N HIS A 307 0.55 -7.82 8.68
CA HIS A 307 1.05 -7.38 7.36
C HIS A 307 2.59 -7.37 7.24
N LEU A 308 3.32 -8.16 8.01
CA LEU A 308 4.80 -8.10 8.03
C LEU A 308 5.41 -8.25 6.62
N SER A 309 5.02 -9.31 5.89
CA SER A 309 5.51 -9.57 4.52
C SER A 309 5.20 -8.42 3.57
N SER A 310 3.93 -8.02 3.47
CA SER A 310 3.52 -6.92 2.57
C SER A 310 4.16 -5.58 2.97
N SER A 311 4.44 -5.37 4.25
CA SER A 311 5.10 -4.16 4.74
C SER A 311 6.58 -4.12 4.36
N TYR A 312 7.26 -5.26 4.40
CA TYR A 312 8.61 -5.42 3.88
C TYR A 312 8.64 -5.12 2.38
N GLU A 313 7.76 -5.75 1.60
CA GLU A 313 7.71 -5.58 0.13
C GLU A 313 7.39 -4.14 -0.26
N ASN A 314 6.45 -3.50 0.43
CA ASN A 314 6.11 -2.10 0.18
C ASN A 314 7.33 -1.18 0.33
N VAL A 315 8.07 -1.32 1.44
CA VAL A 315 9.14 -0.39 1.77
C VAL A 315 10.43 -0.70 1.03
N LEU A 316 10.82 -1.97 0.96
CA LEU A 316 12.12 -2.37 0.43
C LEU A 316 12.08 -2.79 -1.05
N LEU A 317 10.90 -3.16 -1.58
CA LEU A 317 10.73 -3.55 -2.98
C LEU A 317 9.82 -2.61 -3.77
N GLY A 318 9.24 -1.58 -3.13
CA GLY A 318 8.38 -0.60 -3.79
C GLY A 318 7.00 -1.15 -4.19
N ALA A 319 6.54 -2.23 -3.55
CA ALA A 319 5.20 -2.77 -3.77
C ALA A 319 4.10 -1.83 -3.21
N ASP A 320 2.84 -2.14 -3.51
CA ASP A 320 1.71 -1.38 -2.98
C ASP A 320 1.61 -1.47 -1.44
N LEU A 321 0.97 -0.45 -0.84
CA LEU A 321 0.65 -0.49 0.59
C LEU A 321 -0.23 -1.70 0.89
N PRO A 322 -0.03 -2.39 2.04
CA PRO A 322 -0.83 -3.55 2.40
C PRO A 322 -2.34 -3.27 2.34
N GLU A 323 -2.78 -2.08 2.73
CA GLU A 323 -4.20 -1.72 2.77
C GLU A 323 -4.86 -1.59 1.39
N HIS A 324 -4.06 -1.46 0.33
CA HIS A 324 -4.53 -1.31 -1.06
C HIS A 324 -4.62 -2.65 -1.80
N VAL A 325 -3.94 -3.69 -1.32
CA VAL A 325 -4.04 -5.04 -1.89
C VAL A 325 -5.37 -5.68 -1.46
N PRO A 326 -6.07 -6.46 -2.30
CA PRO A 326 -7.22 -7.25 -1.85
C PRO A 326 -6.84 -8.24 -0.74
N PRO A 327 -7.71 -8.49 0.26
CA PRO A 327 -7.40 -9.40 1.36
C PRO A 327 -7.30 -10.88 0.93
N VAL A 328 -8.06 -11.25 -0.11
CA VAL A 328 -8.10 -12.59 -0.71
C VAL A 328 -7.70 -12.43 -2.18
N ARG A 329 -6.79 -13.30 -2.66
CA ARG A 329 -6.41 -13.33 -4.08
C ARG A 329 -7.60 -13.83 -4.89
N VAL A 330 -7.91 -13.13 -5.98
CA VAL A 330 -8.87 -13.64 -6.97
C VAL A 330 -8.20 -14.83 -7.68
N PRO A 331 -8.89 -15.98 -7.84
CA PRO A 331 -8.35 -17.16 -8.49
C PRO A 331 -7.80 -16.92 -9.89
#